data_AF-A0A7S3E710-F1
#
_entry.id   AF-A0A7S3E710-F1
#
_cell.length_a   1.000
_cell.length_b   1.000
_cell.length_c   1.000
_cell.angle_alpha   90.00
_cell.angle_beta   90.00
_cell.angle_gamma   90.00
#
_symmetry.space_group_name_H-M   'P 1'
#
loop_
_entity.id
_entity.type
_entity.pdbx_description
1 polymer ?
#
loop_
_entity_poly.entity_id
_entity_poly.type
_entity_poly.pdbx_seq_one_letter_code
_entity_poly.pdbx_strand_id
1 'polypeptide(L)'
;NIFIHVHMRTAFLSTAVRYVHYRMGETPLKLFNSFSKEKDVFKSVVPRQIGWYICGPTVYDSAHMGHARNYVNFDILRRVLTGYFGYSATYVMNVTDIDDKIILRTHLLRLKEVIEVARTANHQGDALHAAEKTLLESEKDLRALKAAHEALAQEVNAPEFDVQTDFQRIARKYELEFFEDMKALGVRPPDVLTRVSEYVEDVKSFIDGVISKGYAYASNGSVYFDTQAFIKSAGKRYGKLEPGAVGNATLLAEGEGALSQDDEKRSPMDFVLWKSSKEGEPTWESQWGAGRPGAHGGMRLGFHKNGFELF
;
A
#
# COMPACT_ATOMS: atom_id res chain seq x y z
N ASN A 1 -7.71 8.10 -15.10
CA ASN A 1 -7.93 7.15 -13.98
C ASN A 1 -8.69 7.84 -12.87
N ILE A 2 -9.79 7.22 -12.44
CA ILE A 2 -10.95 7.84 -11.81
C ILE A 2 -10.88 7.63 -10.28
N PHE A 3 -10.87 8.68 -9.45
CA PHE A 3 -11.36 8.57 -8.07
C PHE A 3 -12.85 8.90 -8.05
N ILE A 4 -13.64 8.02 -7.45
CA ILE A 4 -15.10 8.07 -7.50
C ILE A 4 -15.63 8.68 -6.20
N HIS A 5 -16.36 9.78 -6.31
CA HIS A 5 -17.29 10.26 -5.28
C HIS A 5 -18.70 10.30 -5.89
N VAL A 6 -19.61 9.44 -5.43
CA VAL A 6 -21.01 9.42 -5.89
C VAL A 6 -21.91 10.04 -4.84
N HIS A 7 -22.72 11.01 -5.26
CA HIS A 7 -23.91 11.48 -4.54
C HIS A 7 -25.14 10.88 -5.22
N MET A 8 -25.89 10.03 -4.52
CA MET A 8 -27.22 9.57 -4.96
C MET A 8 -28.29 10.31 -4.15
N ARG A 9 -29.30 10.86 -4.84
CA ARG A 9 -30.59 11.21 -4.23
C ARG A 9 -31.56 10.07 -4.48
N THR A 10 -32.20 9.60 -3.42
CA THR A 10 -33.16 8.49 -3.39
C THR A 10 -34.56 8.96 -3.79
N ALA A 11 -35.26 8.15 -4.59
CA ALA A 11 -36.72 8.11 -4.63
C ALA A 11 -37.15 6.64 -4.66
N PHE A 12 -38.03 6.25 -3.74
CA PHE A 12 -38.63 4.93 -3.62
C PHE A 12 -39.99 4.90 -4.35
N LEU A 13 -40.31 3.80 -5.05
CA LEU A 13 -41.53 2.98 -4.84
C LEU A 13 -41.72 1.82 -5.86
N SER A 14 -42.16 0.69 -5.27
CA SER A 14 -42.94 -0.49 -5.73
C SER A 14 -42.52 -1.39 -6.91
N THR A 15 -42.21 -2.65 -6.53
CA THR A 15 -42.67 -3.95 -7.04
C THR A 15 -43.11 -4.11 -8.51
N ALA A 16 -42.23 -4.68 -9.33
CA ALA A 16 -42.52 -5.73 -10.32
C ALA A 16 -41.20 -6.24 -10.90
N VAL A 17 -40.92 -7.55 -10.80
CA VAL A 17 -39.79 -8.18 -11.50
C VAL A 17 -40.09 -8.17 -13.00
N ARG A 18 -39.69 -7.09 -13.69
CA ARG A 18 -39.57 -7.05 -15.14
C ARG A 18 -38.08 -7.16 -15.45
N TYR A 19 -37.71 -8.13 -16.28
CA TYR A 19 -36.44 -8.07 -17.01
C TYR A 19 -36.43 -6.75 -17.79
N VAL A 20 -35.71 -5.75 -17.28
CA VAL A 20 -35.53 -4.47 -17.97
C VAL A 20 -34.56 -4.71 -19.11
N HIS A 21 -35.11 -5.01 -20.29
CA HIS A 21 -34.42 -4.77 -21.55
C HIS A 21 -34.22 -3.26 -21.65
N TYR A 22 -33.01 -2.77 -21.35
CA TYR A 22 -32.71 -1.35 -21.49
C TYR A 22 -32.62 -1.02 -22.98
N ARG A 23 -33.53 -0.17 -23.47
CA ARG A 23 -33.36 0.49 -24.77
C ARG A 23 -32.16 1.42 -24.65
N MET A 24 -31.15 1.24 -25.52
CA MET A 24 -30.09 2.24 -25.68
C MET A 24 -30.72 3.58 -26.06
N GLY A 25 -30.73 4.55 -25.14
CA GLY A 25 -31.34 5.87 -25.39
C GLY A 25 -31.44 6.81 -24.18
N GLU A 26 -31.45 6.33 -22.95
CA GLU A 26 -31.69 7.20 -21.78
C GLU A 26 -30.42 7.36 -20.93
N THR A 27 -29.84 8.56 -21.01
CA THR A 27 -28.69 9.09 -20.25
C THR A 27 -27.43 8.21 -20.11
N PRO A 28 -26.29 8.58 -20.75
CA PRO A 28 -25.05 7.82 -20.62
C PRO A 28 -24.55 7.78 -19.17
N LEU A 29 -24.00 6.63 -18.73
CA LEU A 29 -23.30 6.51 -17.46
C LEU A 29 -22.14 7.52 -17.42
N LYS A 30 -22.15 8.40 -16.43
CA LYS A 30 -21.07 9.36 -16.20
C LYS A 30 -20.41 9.11 -14.85
N LEU A 31 -19.08 9.14 -14.81
CA LEU A 31 -18.28 9.02 -13.59
C LEU A 31 -17.48 10.30 -13.38
N PHE A 32 -17.33 10.72 -12.13
CA PHE A 32 -16.45 11.84 -11.80
C PHE A 32 -14.99 11.42 -12.02
N ASN A 33 -14.29 12.07 -12.93
CA ASN A 33 -12.90 11.79 -13.25
C ASN A 33 -11.98 12.82 -12.59
N SER A 34 -11.12 12.37 -11.70
CA SER A 34 -10.22 13.23 -10.94
C SER A 34 -9.16 13.94 -11.79
N PHE A 35 -8.91 13.48 -13.03
CA PHE A 35 -8.02 14.18 -13.97
C PHE A 35 -8.70 15.39 -14.61
N SER A 36 -9.93 15.23 -15.11
CA SER A 36 -10.70 16.34 -15.70
C SER A 36 -11.37 17.21 -14.65
N LYS A 37 -11.54 16.68 -13.43
CA LYS A 37 -12.37 17.25 -12.35
C LYS A 37 -13.84 17.43 -12.78
N GLU A 38 -14.28 16.67 -13.78
CA GLU A 38 -15.62 16.70 -14.35
C GLU A 38 -16.28 15.31 -14.36
N LYS A 39 -17.59 15.26 -14.67
CA LYS A 39 -18.31 14.00 -14.88
C LYS A 39 -18.20 13.59 -16.35
N ASP A 40 -17.27 12.71 -16.64
CA ASP A 40 -17.03 12.19 -17.98
C ASP A 40 -17.95 11.02 -18.29
N VAL A 41 -18.32 10.85 -19.56
CA VAL A 41 -19.02 9.64 -20.02
C VAL A 41 -18.09 8.45 -19.86
N PHE A 42 -18.53 7.45 -19.08
CA PHE A 42 -17.77 6.22 -18.89
C PHE A 42 -17.85 5.37 -20.15
N LYS A 43 -16.67 5.01 -20.66
CA LYS A 43 -16.48 4.06 -21.77
C LYS A 43 -15.44 3.06 -21.33
N SER A 44 -15.78 1.77 -21.41
CA SER A 44 -14.80 0.72 -21.15
C SER A 44 -13.86 0.55 -22.34
N VAL A 45 -12.60 0.16 -22.07
CA VAL A 45 -11.59 -0.09 -23.12
C VAL A 45 -12.03 -1.24 -24.03
N VAL A 46 -12.45 -2.35 -23.42
CA VAL A 46 -13.13 -3.44 -24.11
C VAL A 46 -14.63 -3.30 -23.85
N PRO A 47 -15.50 -3.38 -24.87
CA PRO A 47 -16.94 -3.23 -24.67
C PRO A 47 -17.48 -4.14 -23.57
N ARG A 48 -18.22 -3.55 -22.62
CA ARG A 48 -18.86 -4.25 -21.48
C ARG A 48 -17.91 -4.93 -20.48
N GLN A 49 -16.59 -4.74 -20.58
CA GLN A 49 -15.62 -5.28 -19.62
C GLN A 49 -14.90 -4.16 -18.87
N ILE A 50 -14.83 -4.27 -17.56
CA ILE A 50 -14.17 -3.30 -16.68
C ILE A 50 -13.01 -4.01 -16.00
N GLY A 51 -11.81 -3.54 -16.30
CA GLY A 51 -10.71 -3.73 -15.38
C GLY A 51 -10.81 -2.71 -14.24
N TRP A 52 -10.76 -3.16 -12.99
CA TRP A 52 -10.79 -2.27 -11.82
C TRP A 52 -9.65 -2.58 -10.85
N TYR A 53 -8.82 -1.59 -10.53
CA TYR A 53 -7.86 -1.65 -9.43
C TYR A 53 -8.23 -0.72 -8.28
N ILE A 54 -8.11 -1.18 -7.04
CA ILE A 54 -8.23 -0.36 -5.82
C ILE A 54 -7.02 -0.63 -4.94
N CYS A 55 -6.39 0.43 -4.41
CA CYS A 55 -5.34 0.29 -3.42
C CYS A 55 -5.88 -0.42 -2.17
N GLY A 56 -5.25 -1.51 -1.77
CA GLY A 56 -5.59 -2.20 -0.54
C GLY A 56 -4.86 -1.66 0.70
N PRO A 57 -5.01 -2.33 1.85
CA PRO A 57 -4.48 -1.85 3.12
C PRO A 57 -2.98 -2.05 3.26
N THR A 58 -2.35 -1.21 4.08
CA THR A 58 -1.07 -1.53 4.72
C THR A 58 -1.35 -2.30 6.01
N VAL A 59 -0.97 -3.57 6.05
CA VAL A 59 -1.42 -4.53 7.09
C VAL A 59 -0.50 -4.52 8.30
N TYR A 60 -0.40 -3.37 8.98
CA TYR A 60 0.38 -3.21 10.21
C TYR A 60 -0.49 -3.09 11.47
N ASP A 61 -1.79 -2.83 11.32
CA ASP A 61 -2.72 -2.70 12.45
C ASP A 61 -4.16 -2.99 12.01
N SER A 62 -5.07 -3.05 12.98
CA SER A 62 -6.50 -3.25 12.76
C SER A 62 -7.11 -2.16 11.85
N ALA A 63 -8.09 -2.56 11.04
CA ALA A 63 -8.72 -1.65 10.09
C ALA A 63 -9.64 -0.64 10.80
N HIS A 64 -9.43 0.66 10.58
CA HIS A 64 -10.33 1.71 11.09
C HIS A 64 -11.52 2.01 10.17
N MET A 65 -12.52 2.76 10.66
CA MET A 65 -13.75 3.13 9.91
C MET A 65 -13.51 3.82 8.56
N GLY A 66 -12.39 4.54 8.41
CA GLY A 66 -12.00 5.11 7.12
C GLY A 66 -11.82 4.06 6.01
N HIS A 67 -11.25 2.89 6.34
CA HIS A 67 -11.13 1.76 5.42
C HIS A 67 -12.51 1.23 5.07
N ALA A 68 -13.33 0.94 6.09
CA ALA A 68 -14.70 0.44 5.90
C ALA A 68 -15.49 1.33 4.93
N ARG A 69 -15.49 2.64 5.14
CA ARG A 69 -16.16 3.60 4.25
C ARG A 69 -15.68 3.47 2.79
N ASN A 70 -14.37 3.37 2.58
CA ASN A 70 -13.79 3.29 1.25
C ASN A 70 -14.20 2.00 0.51
N TYR A 71 -13.99 0.84 1.13
CA TYR A 71 -14.24 -0.45 0.49
C TYR A 71 -15.73 -0.75 0.34
N VAL A 72 -16.59 -0.31 1.27
CA VAL A 72 -18.05 -0.40 1.12
C VAL A 72 -18.52 0.45 -0.06
N ASN A 73 -18.03 1.69 -0.19
CA ASN A 73 -18.40 2.54 -1.32
C ASN A 73 -18.01 1.92 -2.66
N PHE A 74 -16.80 1.36 -2.76
CA PHE A 74 -16.35 0.72 -3.98
C PHE A 74 -17.10 -0.58 -4.30
N ASP A 75 -17.46 -1.38 -3.29
CA ASP A 75 -18.29 -2.57 -3.50
C ASP A 75 -19.71 -2.21 -3.98
N ILE A 76 -20.32 -1.15 -3.43
CA ILE A 76 -21.60 -0.62 -3.92
C ILE A 76 -21.47 -0.24 -5.41
N LEU A 77 -20.42 0.47 -5.78
CA LEU A 77 -20.20 0.87 -7.16
C LEU A 77 -19.97 -0.34 -8.08
N ARG A 78 -19.16 -1.32 -7.65
CA ARG A 78 -18.97 -2.59 -8.37
C ARG A 78 -20.29 -3.30 -8.59
N ARG A 79 -21.17 -3.37 -7.58
CA ARG A 79 -22.51 -3.98 -7.67
C ARG A 79 -23.43 -3.23 -8.62
N VAL A 80 -23.40 -1.89 -8.62
CA VAL A 80 -24.19 -1.08 -9.55
C VAL A 80 -23.70 -1.29 -10.99
N LEU A 81 -22.38 -1.27 -11.24
CA LEU A 81 -21.84 -1.48 -12.58
C LEU A 81 -22.13 -2.89 -13.12
N THR A 82 -22.02 -3.91 -12.26
CA THR A 82 -22.22 -5.31 -12.67
C THR A 82 -23.70 -5.68 -12.74
N GLY A 83 -24.48 -5.37 -11.70
CA GLY A 83 -25.89 -5.79 -11.59
C GLY A 83 -26.86 -4.89 -12.36
N TYR A 84 -26.67 -3.57 -12.33
CA TYR A 84 -27.59 -2.63 -12.99
C TYR A 84 -27.15 -2.31 -14.43
N PHE A 85 -25.87 -1.99 -14.64
CA PHE A 85 -25.37 -1.64 -15.97
C PHE A 85 -24.89 -2.84 -16.80
N GLY A 86 -24.82 -4.05 -16.23
CA GLY A 86 -24.48 -5.27 -16.95
C GLY A 86 -23.03 -5.35 -17.43
N TYR A 87 -22.10 -4.67 -16.76
CA TYR A 87 -20.67 -4.82 -17.04
C TYR A 87 -20.12 -6.09 -16.39
N SER A 88 -19.17 -6.74 -17.06
CA SER A 88 -18.29 -7.73 -16.42
C SER A 88 -17.11 -7.00 -15.81
N ALA A 89 -16.88 -7.11 -14.50
CA ALA A 89 -15.80 -6.41 -13.82
C ALA A 89 -14.79 -7.39 -13.21
N THR A 90 -13.52 -7.22 -13.54
CA THR A 90 -12.38 -7.90 -12.89
C THR A 90 -11.77 -6.93 -11.89
N TYR A 91 -11.90 -7.23 -10.60
CA TYR A 91 -11.41 -6.41 -9.50
C TYR A 91 -10.07 -6.94 -8.96
N VAL A 92 -9.03 -6.13 -9.08
CA VAL A 92 -7.69 -6.36 -8.54
C VAL A 92 -7.47 -5.46 -7.32
N MET A 93 -6.92 -6.03 -6.24
CA MET A 93 -6.53 -5.30 -5.04
C MET A 93 -5.12 -5.73 -4.63
N ASN A 94 -4.28 -4.77 -4.23
CA ASN A 94 -3.00 -5.12 -3.61
C ASN A 94 -3.14 -5.28 -2.08
N VAL A 95 -2.13 -5.85 -1.43
CA VAL A 95 -1.92 -5.72 0.01
C VAL A 95 -0.49 -5.23 0.19
N THR A 96 -0.34 -4.12 0.91
CA THR A 96 0.99 -3.62 1.27
C THR A 96 1.42 -4.34 2.53
N ASP A 97 2.11 -5.48 2.35
CA ASP A 97 2.59 -6.37 3.40
C ASP A 97 4.07 -6.17 3.73
N ILE A 98 4.71 -5.18 3.10
CA ILE A 98 6.03 -4.66 3.44
C ILE A 98 6.00 -3.12 3.42
N ASP A 99 6.30 -2.50 4.55
CA ASP A 99 6.32 -1.04 4.75
C ASP A 99 7.08 -0.70 6.03
N ASP A 100 7.60 0.53 6.16
CA ASP A 100 8.25 1.03 7.38
C ASP A 100 7.37 0.83 8.62
N LYS A 101 6.05 1.03 8.49
CA LYS A 101 5.09 0.85 9.60
C LYS A 101 5.00 -0.62 10.04
N ILE A 102 5.09 -1.57 9.11
CA ILE A 102 5.06 -3.00 9.41
C ILE A 102 6.35 -3.40 10.13
N ILE A 103 7.49 -2.90 9.67
CA ILE A 103 8.80 -3.17 10.30
C ILE A 103 8.81 -2.64 11.74
N LEU A 104 8.48 -1.36 11.94
CA LEU A 104 8.40 -0.76 13.27
C LEU A 104 7.43 -1.53 14.18
N ARG A 105 6.24 -1.89 13.65
CA ARG A 105 5.26 -2.68 14.42
C ARG A 105 5.80 -4.05 14.79
N THR A 106 6.56 -4.70 13.92
CA THR A 106 7.14 -6.03 14.17
C THR A 106 8.11 -5.97 15.35
N HIS A 107 9.04 -5.00 15.37
CA HIS A 107 9.96 -4.80 16.48
C HIS A 107 9.24 -4.38 17.78
N LEU A 108 8.20 -3.54 17.68
CA LEU A 108 7.38 -3.13 18.82
C LEU A 108 6.66 -4.32 19.45
N LEU A 109 6.04 -5.18 18.64
CA LEU A 109 5.34 -6.37 19.14
C LEU A 109 6.31 -7.40 19.70
N ARG A 110 7.49 -7.52 19.09
CA ARG A 110 8.57 -8.35 19.63
C ARG A 110 9.02 -7.86 21.00
N LEU A 111 9.24 -6.56 21.18
CA LEU A 111 9.60 -5.98 22.48
C LEU A 111 8.53 -6.29 23.54
N LYS A 112 7.24 -6.13 23.20
CA LYS A 112 6.13 -6.48 24.09
C LYS A 112 6.15 -7.96 24.48
N GLU A 113 6.33 -8.86 23.53
CA GLU A 113 6.40 -10.30 23.78
C GLU A 113 7.54 -10.65 24.76
N VAL A 114 8.73 -10.10 24.53
CA VAL A 114 9.90 -10.37 25.38
C VAL A 114 9.72 -9.81 26.79
N ILE A 115 9.10 -8.63 26.94
CA ILE A 115 8.72 -8.06 28.25
C ILE A 115 7.75 -9.00 28.98
N GLU A 116 6.74 -9.55 28.30
CA GLU A 116 5.80 -10.48 28.93
C GLU A 116 6.45 -11.81 29.34
N VAL A 117 7.41 -12.33 28.56
CA VAL A 117 8.24 -13.48 28.96
C VAL A 117 9.03 -13.16 30.22
N ALA A 118 9.70 -12.00 30.26
CA ALA A 118 10.47 -11.55 31.43
C ALA A 118 9.59 -11.45 32.69
N ARG A 119 8.40 -10.86 32.56
CA ARG A 119 7.42 -10.76 33.66
C ARG A 119 6.95 -12.13 34.14
N THR A 120 6.64 -13.04 33.22
CA THR A 120 6.21 -14.40 33.57
C THR A 120 7.32 -15.19 34.28
N ALA A 121 8.58 -14.94 33.93
CA ALA A 121 9.75 -15.51 34.58
C ALA A 121 10.12 -14.82 35.92
N ASN A 122 9.39 -13.79 36.35
CA ASN A 122 9.75 -12.91 37.48
C ASN A 122 11.17 -12.32 37.36
N HIS A 123 11.62 -12.06 36.14
CA HIS A 123 12.91 -11.42 35.89
C HIS A 123 12.90 -10.00 36.45
N GLN A 124 13.98 -9.62 37.13
CA GLN A 124 14.20 -8.26 37.62
C GLN A 124 15.60 -7.85 37.16
N GLY A 125 15.67 -6.82 36.33
CA GLY A 125 16.93 -6.37 35.75
C GLY A 125 16.80 -5.04 35.03
N ASP A 126 17.93 -4.36 34.85
CA ASP A 126 17.99 -3.06 34.20
C ASP A 126 17.51 -3.11 32.74
N ALA A 127 17.72 -4.23 32.04
CA ALA A 127 17.23 -4.42 30.68
C ALA A 127 15.70 -4.44 30.59
N LEU A 128 15.00 -4.99 31.59
CA LEU A 128 13.54 -4.97 31.64
C LEU A 128 13.04 -3.54 31.80
N HIS A 129 13.63 -2.78 32.72
CA HIS A 129 13.27 -1.38 32.93
C HIS A 129 13.54 -0.52 31.69
N ALA A 130 14.69 -0.71 31.04
CA ALA A 130 15.04 -0.04 29.79
C ALA A 130 14.05 -0.39 28.66
N ALA A 131 13.69 -1.67 28.53
CA ALA A 131 12.71 -2.14 27.54
C ALA A 131 11.32 -1.51 27.75
N GLU A 132 10.84 -1.46 28.99
CA GLU A 132 9.57 -0.81 29.34
C GLU A 132 9.60 0.69 29.05
N LYS A 133 10.72 1.36 29.32
CA LYS A 133 10.91 2.77 29.00
C LYS A 133 10.91 3.02 27.48
N THR A 134 11.67 2.24 26.72
CA THR A 134 11.70 2.33 25.25
C THR A 134 10.31 2.11 24.64
N LEU A 135 9.53 1.19 25.21
CA LEU A 135 8.17 0.93 24.77
C LEU A 135 7.26 2.15 24.93
N LEU A 136 7.46 2.97 25.96
CA LEU A 136 6.66 4.18 26.21
C LEU A 136 7.16 5.41 25.43
N GLU A 137 8.47 5.53 25.24
CA GLU A 137 9.09 6.78 24.76
C GLU A 137 9.57 6.73 23.30
N SER A 138 9.70 5.55 22.70
CA SER A 138 10.46 5.38 21.44
C SER A 138 9.83 4.41 20.43
N GLU A 139 8.49 4.34 20.38
CA GLU A 139 7.76 3.42 19.49
C GLU A 139 8.05 3.58 17.97
N LYS A 140 8.66 4.70 17.56
CA LYS A 140 9.01 4.99 16.17
C LYS A 140 10.51 4.91 15.87
N ASP A 141 11.33 4.64 16.88
CA ASP A 141 12.78 4.49 16.70
C ASP A 141 13.12 3.01 16.58
N LEU A 142 13.35 2.56 15.34
CA LEU A 142 13.69 1.18 15.04
C LEU A 142 14.97 0.72 15.76
N ARG A 143 15.98 1.59 15.88
CA ARG A 143 17.25 1.23 16.53
C ARG A 143 17.07 1.03 18.02
N ALA A 144 16.30 1.92 18.66
CA ALA A 144 15.98 1.81 20.07
C ALA A 144 15.16 0.54 20.36
N LEU A 145 14.11 0.28 19.56
CA LEU A 145 13.28 -0.93 19.70
C LEU A 145 14.11 -2.21 19.53
N LYS A 146 14.97 -2.26 18.50
CA LYS A 146 15.86 -3.39 18.23
C LYS A 146 16.80 -3.66 19.41
N ALA A 147 17.55 -2.64 19.83
CA ALA A 147 18.51 -2.76 20.92
C ALA A 147 17.83 -3.22 22.23
N ALA A 148 16.65 -2.67 22.53
CA ALA A 148 15.91 -3.02 23.74
C ALA A 148 15.43 -4.48 23.73
N HIS A 149 14.83 -4.96 22.62
CA HIS A 149 14.33 -6.32 22.59
C HIS A 149 15.47 -7.36 22.50
N GLU A 150 16.60 -7.04 21.87
CA GLU A 150 17.77 -7.93 21.80
C GLU A 150 18.43 -8.10 23.17
N ALA A 151 18.66 -7.00 23.89
CA ALA A 151 19.25 -7.04 25.23
C ALA A 151 18.39 -7.86 26.19
N LEU A 152 17.08 -7.61 26.23
CA LEU A 152 16.19 -8.34 27.13
C LEU A 152 16.01 -9.81 26.70
N ALA A 153 15.93 -10.10 25.40
CA ALA A 153 15.75 -11.46 24.90
C ALA A 153 16.91 -12.39 25.30
N GLN A 154 18.14 -11.86 25.34
CA GLN A 154 19.32 -12.59 25.80
C GLN A 154 19.24 -12.94 27.29
N GLU A 155 18.77 -12.01 28.14
CA GLU A 155 18.67 -12.24 29.59
C GLU A 155 17.61 -13.29 29.94
N VAL A 156 16.48 -13.30 29.22
CA VAL A 156 15.32 -14.15 29.57
C VAL A 156 15.17 -15.39 28.68
N ASN A 157 16.16 -15.65 27.81
CA ASN A 157 16.15 -16.75 26.84
C ASN A 157 14.84 -16.80 26.03
N ALA A 158 14.44 -15.65 25.49
CA ALA A 158 13.21 -15.52 24.71
C ALA A 158 13.26 -16.32 23.39
N PRO A 159 12.11 -16.68 22.79
CA PRO A 159 12.06 -17.40 21.51
C PRO A 159 12.87 -16.69 20.42
N GLU A 160 13.39 -17.42 19.43
CA GLU A 160 14.12 -16.84 18.30
C GLU A 160 13.27 -15.78 17.56
N PHE A 161 13.94 -14.75 17.04
CA PHE A 161 13.31 -13.67 16.27
C PHE A 161 14.11 -13.45 15.00
N ASP A 162 13.43 -13.47 13.86
CA ASP A 162 13.99 -13.16 12.57
C ASP A 162 13.08 -12.19 11.86
N VAL A 163 13.56 -10.94 11.70
CA VAL A 163 12.76 -9.89 11.07
C VAL A 163 12.28 -10.28 9.67
N GLN A 164 13.03 -11.11 8.93
CA GLN A 164 12.69 -11.54 7.58
C GLN A 164 11.44 -12.43 7.54
N THR A 165 11.16 -13.18 8.61
CA THR A 165 9.99 -14.07 8.69
C THR A 165 8.90 -13.51 9.59
N ASP A 166 9.25 -12.83 10.68
CA ASP A 166 8.30 -12.28 11.64
C ASP A 166 7.46 -11.12 11.07
N PHE A 167 8.02 -10.30 10.18
CA PHE A 167 7.23 -9.21 9.56
C PHE A 167 6.05 -9.78 8.75
N GLN A 168 6.25 -10.90 8.06
CA GLN A 168 5.23 -11.56 7.27
C GLN A 168 4.13 -12.14 8.17
N ARG A 169 4.49 -12.69 9.32
CA ARG A 169 3.53 -13.19 10.31
C ARG A 169 2.61 -12.08 10.82
N ILE A 170 3.19 -10.91 11.14
CA ILE A 170 2.41 -9.74 11.57
C ILE A 170 1.53 -9.23 10.43
N ALA A 171 2.10 -9.05 9.24
CA ALA A 171 1.35 -8.64 8.06
C ALA A 171 0.17 -9.57 7.77
N ARG A 172 0.39 -10.88 7.83
CA ARG A 172 -0.64 -11.88 7.57
C ARG A 172 -1.75 -11.87 8.61
N LYS A 173 -1.42 -11.67 9.89
CA LYS A 173 -2.42 -11.53 10.97
C LYS A 173 -3.40 -10.40 10.65
N TYR A 174 -2.90 -9.20 10.37
CA TYR A 174 -3.74 -8.03 10.10
C TYR A 174 -4.43 -8.09 8.73
N GLU A 175 -3.82 -8.77 7.75
CA GLU A 175 -4.49 -9.07 6.48
C GLU A 175 -5.74 -9.93 6.69
N LEU A 176 -5.63 -11.00 7.47
CA LEU A 176 -6.76 -11.88 7.78
C LEU A 176 -7.87 -11.12 8.51
N GLU A 177 -7.52 -10.37 9.56
CA GLU A 177 -8.44 -9.52 10.31
C GLU A 177 -9.16 -8.52 9.38
N PHE A 178 -8.42 -7.85 8.49
CA PHE A 178 -9.00 -6.93 7.52
C PHE A 178 -10.05 -7.60 6.62
N PHE A 179 -9.78 -8.81 6.11
CA PHE A 179 -10.75 -9.51 5.26
C PHE A 179 -11.94 -10.05 6.03
N GLU A 180 -11.77 -10.43 7.30
CA GLU A 180 -12.86 -10.78 8.20
C GLU A 180 -13.79 -9.58 8.44
N ASP A 181 -13.22 -8.41 8.70
CA ASP A 181 -13.97 -7.15 8.83
C ASP A 181 -14.73 -6.80 7.54
N MET A 182 -14.05 -6.85 6.39
CA MET A 182 -14.68 -6.56 5.10
C MET A 182 -15.84 -7.53 4.81
N LYS A 183 -15.65 -8.82 5.12
CA LYS A 183 -16.69 -9.84 5.01
C LYS A 183 -17.87 -9.55 5.94
N ALA A 184 -17.62 -9.15 7.18
CA ALA A 184 -18.67 -8.79 8.14
C ALA A 184 -19.49 -7.57 7.66
N LEU A 185 -18.85 -6.63 6.96
CA LEU A 185 -19.50 -5.48 6.32
C LEU A 185 -20.22 -5.84 5.00
N GLY A 186 -20.16 -7.09 4.55
CA GLY A 186 -20.77 -7.55 3.31
C GLY A 186 -20.04 -7.12 2.04
N VAL A 187 -18.79 -6.64 2.15
CA VAL A 187 -17.93 -6.28 1.03
C VAL A 187 -17.49 -7.56 0.30
N ARG A 188 -17.60 -7.58 -1.03
CA ARG A 188 -17.13 -8.74 -1.83
C ARG A 188 -15.61 -8.74 -1.91
N PRO A 189 -14.96 -9.92 -1.86
CA PRO A 189 -13.52 -10.02 -2.04
C PRO A 189 -13.09 -9.56 -3.46
N PRO A 190 -11.83 -9.17 -3.63
CA PRO A 190 -11.25 -8.97 -4.95
C PRO A 190 -11.18 -10.29 -5.73
N ASP A 191 -11.21 -10.20 -7.05
CA ASP A 191 -11.04 -11.34 -7.95
C ASP A 191 -9.55 -11.73 -8.04
N VAL A 192 -8.65 -10.74 -7.90
CA VAL A 192 -7.20 -10.94 -7.82
C VAL A 192 -6.63 -10.15 -6.64
N LEU A 193 -5.86 -10.83 -5.79
CA LEU A 193 -5.17 -10.24 -4.65
C LEU A 193 -3.66 -10.33 -4.87
N THR A 194 -2.95 -9.21 -4.78
CA THR A 194 -1.49 -9.16 -4.99
C THR A 194 -0.77 -8.63 -3.75
N ARG A 195 0.06 -9.44 -3.11
CA ARG A 195 0.88 -8.99 -1.97
C ARG A 195 2.20 -8.41 -2.48
N VAL A 196 2.69 -7.31 -1.93
CA VAL A 196 3.92 -6.69 -2.44
C VAL A 196 5.11 -7.65 -2.29
N SER A 197 5.20 -8.38 -1.18
CA SER A 197 6.30 -9.33 -0.93
C SER A 197 6.36 -10.49 -1.93
N GLU A 198 5.23 -10.88 -2.53
CA GLU A 198 5.14 -11.96 -3.54
C GLU A 198 5.59 -11.52 -4.95
N TYR A 199 5.68 -10.22 -5.19
CA TYR A 199 5.95 -9.63 -6.51
C TYR A 199 7.28 -8.86 -6.55
N VAL A 200 8.18 -9.08 -5.58
CA VAL A 200 9.45 -8.32 -5.47
C VAL A 200 10.32 -8.43 -6.73
N GLU A 201 10.39 -9.60 -7.38
CA GLU A 201 11.13 -9.75 -8.64
C GLU A 201 10.53 -8.93 -9.78
N ASP A 202 9.19 -8.83 -9.83
CA ASP A 202 8.51 -7.98 -10.79
C ASP A 202 8.76 -6.49 -10.50
N VAL A 203 8.85 -6.10 -9.21
CA VAL A 203 9.27 -4.73 -8.81
C VAL A 203 10.63 -4.42 -9.41
N LYS A 204 11.61 -5.32 -9.23
CA LYS A 204 12.97 -5.11 -9.73
C LYS A 204 12.96 -4.92 -11.25
N SER A 205 12.30 -5.82 -11.97
CA SER A 205 12.17 -5.71 -13.43
C SER A 205 11.46 -4.42 -13.89
N PHE A 206 10.44 -3.97 -13.16
CA PHE A 206 9.80 -2.69 -13.43
C PHE A 206 10.78 -1.52 -13.23
N ILE A 207 11.54 -1.52 -12.14
CA ILE A 207 12.54 -0.49 -11.85
C ILE A 207 13.63 -0.46 -12.92
N ASP A 208 14.09 -1.61 -13.40
CA ASP A 208 14.99 -1.72 -14.56
C ASP A 208 14.41 -1.04 -15.80
N GLY A 209 13.13 -1.27 -16.07
CA GLY A 209 12.40 -0.61 -17.13
C GLY A 209 12.38 0.93 -16.98
N VAL A 210 12.33 1.45 -15.75
CA VAL A 210 12.37 2.89 -15.49
C VAL A 210 13.78 3.45 -15.64
N ILE A 211 14.81 2.74 -15.13
CA ILE A 211 16.22 3.12 -15.27
C ILE A 211 16.63 3.14 -16.74
N SER A 212 16.31 2.10 -17.51
CA SER A 212 16.64 2.01 -18.95
C SER A 212 16.04 3.14 -19.79
N LYS A 213 14.91 3.72 -19.34
CA LYS A 213 14.26 4.89 -19.97
C LYS A 213 14.85 6.23 -19.51
N GLY A 214 15.82 6.21 -18.59
CA GLY A 214 16.47 7.40 -18.03
C GLY A 214 15.63 8.14 -16.99
N TYR A 215 14.66 7.48 -16.36
CA TYR A 215 13.76 8.08 -15.37
C TYR A 215 14.00 7.65 -13.94
N ALA A 216 15.07 6.89 -13.70
CA ALA A 216 15.50 6.52 -12.37
C ALA A 216 17.03 6.41 -12.31
N TYR A 217 17.58 6.53 -11.11
CA TYR A 217 19.00 6.37 -10.85
C TYR A 217 19.23 5.64 -9.53
N ALA A 218 20.28 4.83 -9.48
CA ALA A 218 20.75 4.20 -8.25
C ALA A 218 21.69 5.15 -7.49
N SER A 219 21.64 5.11 -6.16
CA SER A 219 22.51 5.84 -5.23
C SER A 219 22.58 5.06 -3.92
N ASN A 220 23.78 4.73 -3.45
CA ASN A 220 24.04 4.07 -2.15
C ASN A 220 23.12 2.87 -1.80
N GLY A 221 22.85 2.00 -2.77
CA GLY A 221 22.01 0.83 -2.55
C GLY A 221 20.51 1.06 -2.77
N SER A 222 20.08 2.32 -2.87
CA SER A 222 18.70 2.73 -3.18
C SER A 222 18.55 3.10 -4.66
N VAL A 223 17.32 3.12 -5.15
CA VAL A 223 16.95 3.61 -6.48
C VAL A 223 15.85 4.64 -6.35
N TYR A 224 16.03 5.79 -6.99
CA TYR A 224 15.11 6.92 -6.94
C TYR A 224 14.54 7.20 -8.32
N PHE A 225 13.27 7.64 -8.37
CA PHE A 225 12.66 8.18 -9.58
C PHE A 225 13.11 9.62 -9.79
N ASP A 226 13.67 9.92 -10.96
CA ASP A 226 14.16 11.25 -11.33
C ASP A 226 13.02 12.10 -11.87
N THR A 227 12.43 12.91 -10.98
CA THR A 227 11.31 13.78 -11.33
C THR A 227 11.71 14.84 -12.36
N GLN A 228 12.95 15.33 -12.30
CA GLN A 228 13.46 16.35 -13.21
C GLN A 228 13.65 15.79 -14.62
N ALA A 229 14.24 14.60 -14.74
CA ALA A 229 14.38 13.91 -16.03
C ALA A 229 13.01 13.60 -16.66
N PHE A 230 12.04 13.19 -15.83
CA PHE A 230 10.68 12.95 -16.31
C PHE A 230 10.00 14.23 -16.80
N ILE A 231 10.10 15.34 -16.07
CA ILE A 231 9.48 16.62 -16.45
C ILE A 231 10.12 17.21 -17.73
N LYS A 232 11.44 17.07 -17.89
CA LYS A 232 12.17 17.58 -19.07
C LYS A 232 11.85 16.79 -20.35
N SER A 233 11.30 15.59 -20.24
CA SER A 233 10.99 14.75 -21.40
C SER A 233 9.74 15.23 -22.14
N ALA A 234 9.83 15.26 -23.47
CA ALA A 234 8.75 15.72 -24.33
C ALA A 234 7.43 14.95 -24.06
N GLY A 235 6.33 15.69 -23.87
CA GLY A 235 4.99 15.13 -23.64
C GLY A 235 4.76 14.56 -22.23
N LYS A 236 5.76 14.62 -21.33
CA LYS A 236 5.63 14.15 -19.95
C LYS A 236 5.35 15.35 -19.03
N ARG A 237 4.58 15.09 -17.98
CA ARG A 237 4.26 16.07 -16.93
C ARG A 237 4.01 15.32 -15.64
N TYR A 238 4.75 15.67 -14.60
CA TYR A 238 4.56 15.17 -13.24
C TYR A 238 3.42 15.93 -12.55
N GLY A 239 2.72 15.28 -11.61
CA GLY A 239 1.63 15.90 -10.86
C GLY A 239 0.36 16.20 -11.67
N LYS A 240 0.08 15.50 -12.77
CA LYS A 240 -1.14 15.73 -13.59
C LYS A 240 -2.45 15.55 -12.78
N LEU A 241 -2.47 14.63 -11.83
CA LEU A 241 -3.66 14.29 -11.04
C LEU A 241 -3.94 15.31 -9.92
N GLU A 242 -2.87 15.72 -9.23
CA GLU A 242 -2.91 16.71 -8.16
C GLU A 242 -1.74 17.69 -8.34
N PRO A 243 -1.89 18.72 -9.19
CA PRO A 243 -0.82 19.66 -9.48
C PRO A 243 -0.32 20.41 -8.23
N GLY A 244 -1.20 20.64 -7.25
CA GLY A 244 -0.87 21.33 -5.99
C GLY A 244 0.00 20.51 -5.03
N ALA A 245 0.15 19.21 -5.27
CA ALA A 245 1.03 18.36 -4.47
C ALA A 245 2.51 18.41 -4.93
N VAL A 246 2.79 18.95 -6.13
CA VAL A 246 4.16 19.09 -6.62
C VAL A 246 4.88 20.14 -5.79
N GLY A 247 6.04 19.81 -5.20
CA GLY A 247 6.78 20.69 -4.31
C GLY A 247 6.40 20.57 -2.83
N ASN A 248 5.38 19.78 -2.49
CA ASN A 248 4.96 19.62 -1.10
C ASN A 248 5.81 18.56 -0.38
N ALA A 249 6.83 19.02 0.36
CA ALA A 249 7.77 18.18 1.09
C ALA A 249 7.08 17.24 2.10
N THR A 250 6.01 17.68 2.77
CA THR A 250 5.29 16.86 3.75
C THR A 250 4.62 15.65 3.10
N LEU A 251 3.90 15.87 1.99
CA LEU A 251 3.22 14.79 1.27
C LEU A 251 4.20 13.80 0.64
N LEU A 252 5.37 14.28 0.22
CA LEU A 252 6.46 13.43 -0.29
C LEU A 252 7.05 12.57 0.83
N ALA A 253 7.38 13.18 1.97
CA ALA A 253 7.93 12.47 3.13
C ALA A 253 6.95 11.39 3.66
N GLU A 254 5.66 11.68 3.69
CA GLU A 254 4.63 10.70 4.03
C GLU A 254 4.59 9.51 3.05
N GLY A 255 4.85 9.76 1.77
CA GLY A 255 4.88 8.73 0.72
C GLY A 255 6.13 7.86 0.71
N GLU A 256 7.24 8.31 1.30
CA GLU A 256 8.51 7.56 1.31
C GLU A 256 8.74 6.72 2.58
N GLY A 257 8.00 7.05 3.64
CA GLY A 257 8.11 6.38 4.93
C GLY A 257 9.18 6.98 5.84
N ALA A 258 9.01 6.76 7.15
CA ALA A 258 9.81 7.39 8.19
C ALA A 258 11.29 6.95 8.25
N LEU A 259 11.67 5.88 7.55
CA LEU A 259 13.03 5.32 7.59
C LEU A 259 13.93 5.77 6.40
N SER A 260 13.46 6.67 5.54
CA SER A 260 14.24 7.19 4.40
C SER A 260 15.35 8.15 4.84
N GLN A 261 16.41 8.25 4.03
CA GLN A 261 17.45 9.28 4.16
C GLN A 261 17.36 10.21 2.95
N ASP A 262 17.29 11.51 3.19
CA ASP A 262 17.09 12.53 2.14
C ASP A 262 18.38 12.93 1.42
N ASP A 263 19.55 12.68 2.01
CA ASP A 263 20.84 13.22 1.57
C ASP A 263 21.36 12.63 0.24
N GLU A 264 20.68 11.60 -0.29
CA GLU A 264 21.14 10.84 -1.46
C GLU A 264 20.42 11.22 -2.76
N LYS A 265 19.39 12.08 -2.65
CA LYS A 265 18.56 12.49 -3.78
C LYS A 265 19.18 13.63 -4.56
N ARG A 266 19.11 13.54 -5.88
CA ARG A 266 19.47 14.65 -6.80
C ARG A 266 18.48 15.81 -6.71
N SER A 267 17.22 15.52 -6.41
CA SER A 267 16.18 16.52 -6.20
C SER A 267 15.33 16.18 -4.96
N PRO A 268 14.91 17.17 -4.16
CA PRO A 268 13.96 16.96 -3.05
C PRO A 268 12.62 16.36 -3.48
N MET A 269 12.31 16.41 -4.78
CA MET A 269 11.09 15.86 -5.37
C MET A 269 11.21 14.39 -5.77
N ASP A 270 12.42 13.85 -5.80
CA ASP A 270 12.67 12.47 -6.20
C ASP A 270 12.22 11.54 -5.08
N PHE A 271 11.58 10.44 -5.46
CA PHE A 271 11.03 9.47 -4.52
C PHE A 271 11.62 8.09 -4.73
N VAL A 272 11.70 7.33 -3.64
CA VAL A 272 12.32 6.02 -3.63
C VAL A 272 11.46 4.96 -4.34
N LEU A 273 12.08 4.22 -5.25
CA LEU A 273 11.53 3.03 -5.90
C LEU A 273 12.03 1.74 -5.24
N TRP A 274 13.32 1.72 -4.90
CA TRP A 274 13.99 0.65 -4.14
C TRP A 274 14.76 1.29 -2.99
N LYS A 275 14.57 0.79 -1.77
CA LYS A 275 15.18 1.33 -0.56
C LYS A 275 16.21 0.33 -0.06
N SER A 276 17.45 0.76 0.14
CA SER A 276 18.45 -0.06 0.80
C SER A 276 17.99 -0.44 2.21
N SER A 277 18.12 -1.72 2.56
CA SER A 277 17.70 -2.21 3.87
C SER A 277 18.85 -2.04 4.86
N LYS A 278 18.51 -1.59 6.07
CA LYS A 278 19.44 -1.50 7.20
C LYS A 278 19.33 -2.75 8.06
N GLU A 279 20.25 -2.90 9.01
CA GLU A 279 20.16 -3.97 10.01
C GLU A 279 18.84 -3.85 10.81
N GLY A 280 18.13 -4.97 10.95
CA GLY A 280 16.79 -4.98 11.54
C GLY A 280 15.67 -4.62 10.55
N GLU A 281 15.94 -4.54 9.25
CA GLU A 281 14.90 -4.46 8.22
C GLU A 281 14.90 -5.75 7.37
N PRO A 282 13.72 -6.23 6.92
CA PRO A 282 13.66 -7.30 5.95
C PRO A 282 14.27 -6.84 4.62
N THR A 283 14.83 -7.77 3.86
CA THR A 283 15.63 -7.47 2.68
C THR A 283 15.48 -8.54 1.59
N TRP A 284 15.75 -8.10 0.37
CA TRP A 284 15.84 -8.92 -0.83
C TRP A 284 17.10 -8.51 -1.60
N GLU A 285 17.79 -9.50 -2.14
CA GLU A 285 18.95 -9.26 -3.00
C GLU A 285 18.55 -8.56 -4.30
N SER A 286 19.31 -7.55 -4.71
CA SER A 286 19.11 -6.89 -6.00
C SER A 286 20.45 -6.48 -6.59
N GLN A 287 20.47 -6.20 -7.89
CA GLN A 287 21.66 -5.69 -8.56
C GLN A 287 22.12 -4.30 -8.07
N TRP A 288 21.26 -3.57 -7.35
CA TRP A 288 21.62 -2.30 -6.73
C TRP A 288 22.13 -2.48 -5.30
N GLY A 289 22.02 -3.68 -4.73
CA GLY A 289 22.29 -3.98 -3.33
C GLY A 289 21.06 -4.53 -2.61
N ALA A 290 21.28 -5.09 -1.42
CA ALA A 290 20.23 -5.62 -0.57
C ALA A 290 19.25 -4.51 -0.15
N GLY A 291 17.95 -4.74 -0.37
CA GLY A 291 16.94 -3.73 -0.07
C GLY A 291 15.51 -4.25 -0.23
N ARG A 292 14.56 -3.32 -0.33
CA ARG A 292 13.14 -3.62 -0.46
C ARG A 292 12.42 -2.58 -1.32
N PRO A 293 11.21 -2.91 -1.81
CA PRO A 293 10.40 -1.95 -2.55
C PRO A 293 10.09 -0.69 -1.73
N GLY A 294 10.18 0.48 -2.35
CA GLY A 294 9.61 1.72 -1.81
C GLY A 294 8.07 1.68 -1.85
N ALA A 295 7.41 2.49 -1.02
CA ALA A 295 5.94 2.45 -0.89
C ALA A 295 5.20 2.65 -2.24
N HIS A 296 5.71 3.53 -3.11
CA HIS A 296 5.15 3.73 -4.45
C HIS A 296 5.52 2.63 -5.46
N GLY A 297 6.66 1.95 -5.25
CA GLY A 297 7.12 0.83 -6.10
C GLY A 297 6.21 -0.39 -5.98
N GLY A 298 5.77 -0.73 -4.76
CA GLY A 298 4.86 -1.86 -4.51
C GLY A 298 3.44 -1.65 -5.06
N MET A 299 2.92 -0.41 -5.02
CA MET A 299 1.56 -0.10 -5.48
C MET A 299 1.36 -0.25 -7.00
N ARG A 300 2.43 -0.22 -7.80
CA ARG A 300 2.32 -0.15 -9.28
C ARG A 300 2.33 -1.50 -10.00
N LEU A 301 2.51 -2.61 -9.28
CA LEU A 301 2.71 -3.94 -9.89
C LEU A 301 1.46 -4.79 -10.06
N GLY A 302 0.42 -4.57 -9.25
CA GLY A 302 -0.89 -5.19 -9.48
C GLY A 302 -1.45 -4.92 -10.88
N PHE A 303 -0.90 -3.90 -11.56
CA PHE A 303 -1.23 -3.48 -12.91
C PHE A 303 -0.56 -4.33 -14.01
N HIS A 304 0.75 -4.57 -13.98
CA HIS A 304 1.47 -5.10 -15.15
C HIS A 304 1.12 -6.56 -15.49
N LYS A 305 0.93 -7.43 -14.49
CA LYS A 305 0.70 -8.88 -14.73
C LYS A 305 -0.73 -9.25 -15.14
N ASN A 306 -1.72 -8.40 -14.87
CA ASN A 306 -3.13 -8.71 -15.11
C ASN A 306 -3.70 -8.05 -16.39
N GLY A 307 -2.85 -7.62 -17.32
CA GLY A 307 -3.28 -6.93 -18.54
C GLY A 307 -3.75 -5.49 -18.31
N PHE A 308 -3.41 -4.91 -17.15
CA PHE A 308 -3.68 -3.51 -16.83
C PHE A 308 -2.43 -2.68 -17.10
N GLU A 309 -2.19 -2.32 -18.36
CA GLU A 309 -1.11 -1.37 -18.64
C GLU A 309 -1.48 0.02 -18.12
N LEU A 310 -0.55 0.63 -17.39
CA LEU A 310 -0.66 2.00 -16.95
C LEU A 310 0.58 2.79 -17.37
N PHE A 311 0.87 2.81 -18.68
CA PHE A 311 1.69 3.83 -19.35
C PHE A 311 1.35 3.97 -20.82
#